data_AF-A0AAW6JWF7-F1
#
_entry.id   AF-A0AAW6JWF7-F1
#
_cell.length_a   1.000
_cell.length_b   1.000
_cell.length_c   1.000
_cell.angle_alpha   90.00
_cell.angle_beta   90.00
_cell.angle_gamma   90.00
#
_symmetry.space_group_name_H-M   'P 1'
#
loop_
_entity.id
_entity.type
_entity.pdbx_description
1 polymer ?
#
loop_
_entity_poly.entity_id
_entity_poly.type
_entity_poly.pdbx_seq_one_letter_code
_entity_poly.pdbx_strand_id
1 'polypeptide(L)'
;MSKKALHCLSCDYRWMTEDNMDSCPKCKSANIEYVKDRICLDCGSAWYWHSSTSKKCIKCGSENTTDEIDDYNCKMDDYQLLYNISHDGNFILQMLRLKNNDPIEYQLKMQQFKMTQTNTSNQPHCPYCNSTNLTKVSGTSRFASTLMFGIGSKKVGKQWKCNNCKSYF
;
A
#
# COMPACT_ATOMS: atom_id res chain seq x y z
N MET A 1 -23.95 19.86 -1.22
CA MET A 1 -23.15 20.36 -2.35
C MET A 1 -21.77 19.72 -2.27
N SER A 2 -21.12 19.38 -3.40
CA SER A 2 -19.75 18.84 -3.35
C SER A 2 -18.78 19.94 -2.93
N LYS A 3 -17.91 19.65 -1.95
CA LYS A 3 -16.90 20.60 -1.49
C LYS A 3 -15.85 20.76 -2.59
N LYS A 4 -15.55 22.01 -2.95
CA LYS A 4 -14.51 22.33 -3.94
C LYS A 4 -13.25 22.81 -3.23
N ALA A 5 -12.10 22.35 -3.71
CA ALA A 5 -10.82 22.84 -3.26
C ALA A 5 -10.41 24.08 -4.07
N LEU A 6 -10.06 25.16 -3.38
CA LEU A 6 -9.53 26.39 -3.96
C LEU A 6 -8.10 26.65 -3.49
N HIS A 7 -7.32 27.30 -4.33
CA HIS A 7 -5.96 27.75 -4.06
C HIS A 7 -5.79 29.22 -4.46
N CYS A 8 -5.16 30.02 -3.62
CA CYS A 8 -4.88 31.41 -3.90
C CYS A 8 -3.49 31.57 -4.52
N LEU A 9 -3.43 32.06 -5.75
CA LEU A 9 -2.19 32.31 -6.49
C LEU A 9 -1.36 33.47 -5.93
N SER A 10 -1.89 34.24 -4.98
CA SER A 10 -1.17 35.36 -4.36
C SER A 10 -0.48 35.02 -3.04
N CYS A 11 -0.96 34.02 -2.30
CA CYS A 11 -0.41 33.69 -0.98
C CYS A 11 -0.28 32.19 -0.70
N ASP A 12 -0.47 31.37 -1.74
CA ASP A 12 -0.47 29.91 -1.74
C ASP A 12 -1.43 29.24 -0.76
N TYR A 13 -2.36 30.01 -0.19
CA TYR A 13 -3.33 29.47 0.76
C TYR A 13 -4.35 28.58 0.05
N ARG A 14 -4.62 27.42 0.64
CA ARG A 14 -5.59 26.44 0.15
C ARG A 14 -6.71 26.25 1.15
N TRP A 15 -7.94 26.10 0.67
CA TRP A 15 -9.10 25.79 1.51
C TRP A 15 -10.19 25.05 0.73
N MET A 16 -11.10 24.44 1.47
CA MET A 16 -12.32 23.82 0.94
C MET A 16 -13.49 24.78 1.13
N THR A 17 -14.36 24.89 0.13
CA THR A 17 -15.60 25.68 0.23
C THR A 17 -16.78 24.93 -0.38
N GLU A 18 -17.97 25.12 0.20
CA GLU A 18 -19.23 24.71 -0.41
C GLU A 18 -19.87 25.85 -1.21
N ASP A 19 -19.52 27.10 -0.87
CA ASP A 19 -19.98 28.31 -1.51
C ASP A 19 -19.02 28.76 -2.61
N ASN A 20 -19.56 29.45 -3.62
CA ASN A 20 -18.73 30.22 -4.54
C ASN A 20 -18.09 31.38 -3.75
N MET A 21 -16.77 31.39 -3.67
CA MET A 21 -16.00 32.43 -3.02
C MET A 21 -15.23 33.21 -4.08
N ASP A 22 -15.29 34.53 -4.00
CA ASP A 22 -14.62 35.44 -4.95
C ASP A 22 -13.29 35.98 -4.42
N SER A 23 -12.90 35.63 -3.19
CA SER A 23 -11.65 36.08 -2.60
C SER A 23 -11.04 35.08 -1.62
N CYS A 24 -9.72 35.12 -1.51
CA CYS A 24 -8.96 34.33 -0.55
C CYS A 24 -9.29 34.79 0.88
N PRO A 25 -9.66 33.87 1.79
CA PRO A 25 -10.02 34.24 3.15
C PRO A 25 -8.81 34.76 3.96
N LYS A 26 -7.59 34.33 3.58
CA LYS A 26 -6.33 34.68 4.25
C LYS A 26 -5.79 36.04 3.82
N CYS A 27 -5.69 36.33 2.52
CA CYS A 27 -5.06 37.56 2.01
C CYS A 27 -6.01 38.50 1.25
N LYS A 28 -7.29 38.14 1.11
CA LYS A 28 -8.33 38.91 0.39
C LYS A 28 -8.10 39.10 -1.12
N SER A 29 -7.05 38.50 -1.69
CA SER A 29 -6.84 38.49 -3.14
C SER A 29 -7.99 37.79 -3.86
N ALA A 30 -8.43 38.33 -4.98
CA ALA A 30 -9.37 37.69 -5.90
C ALA A 30 -8.70 36.67 -6.85
N ASN A 31 -7.36 36.54 -6.79
CA ASN A 31 -6.61 35.64 -7.65
C ASN A 31 -6.61 34.21 -7.06
N ILE A 32 -7.67 33.46 -7.38
CA ILE A 32 -7.98 32.14 -6.83
C ILE A 32 -8.32 31.17 -7.97
N GLU A 33 -7.90 29.91 -7.84
CA GLU A 33 -8.16 28.86 -8.82
C GLU A 33 -8.68 27.58 -8.16
N TYR A 34 -9.47 26.82 -8.92
CA TYR A 34 -9.85 25.47 -8.54
C TYR A 34 -8.66 24.53 -8.66
N VAL A 35 -8.48 23.71 -7.64
CA VAL A 35 -7.50 22.64 -7.67
C VAL A 35 -8.20 21.29 -7.75
N LYS A 36 -7.49 20.36 -8.37
CA LYS A 36 -7.88 18.97 -8.52
C LYS A 36 -6.89 18.06 -7.83
N ASP A 37 -7.39 17.02 -7.20
CA ASP A 37 -6.61 15.95 -6.62
C ASP A 37 -6.28 14.95 -7.73
N ARG A 38 -4.97 14.73 -7.97
CA ARG A 38 -4.48 13.74 -8.93
C ARG A 38 -3.80 12.59 -8.21
N ILE A 39 -3.88 11.40 -8.81
CA ILE A 39 -3.09 10.22 -8.45
C ILE A 39 -2.27 9.76 -9.67
N CYS A 40 -1.04 9.31 -9.43
CA CYS A 40 -0.22 8.64 -10.43
C CYS A 40 -0.54 7.15 -10.45
N LEU A 41 -0.87 6.62 -11.62
CA LEU A 41 -1.22 5.21 -11.78
C LEU A 41 -0.01 4.27 -11.74
N ASP A 42 1.20 4.79 -11.96
CA ASP A 42 2.42 3.98 -11.93
C ASP A 42 3.04 3.85 -10.54
N CYS A 43 2.96 4.88 -9.68
CA CYS A 43 3.62 4.89 -8.37
C CYS A 43 2.69 5.20 -7.20
N GLY A 44 1.39 5.33 -7.47
CA GLY A 44 0.35 5.56 -6.49
C GLY A 44 0.34 6.92 -5.83
N SER A 45 1.32 7.80 -6.09
CA SER A 45 1.44 9.09 -5.40
C SER A 45 0.26 10.00 -5.73
N ALA A 46 -0.27 10.70 -4.72
CA ALA A 46 -1.28 11.72 -4.90
C ALA A 46 -0.73 13.14 -4.67
N TRP A 47 -1.21 14.11 -5.44
CA TRP A 47 -0.87 15.53 -5.29
C TRP A 47 -2.01 16.43 -5.80
N TYR A 48 -1.92 17.70 -5.45
CA TYR A 48 -2.86 18.71 -5.91
C TYR A 48 -2.33 19.37 -7.18
N TRP A 49 -3.21 19.49 -8.17
CA TRP A 49 -2.94 20.05 -9.48
C TRP A 49 -3.84 21.25 -9.74
N HIS A 50 -3.30 22.27 -10.40
CA HIS A 50 -4.06 23.39 -10.96
C HIS A 50 -3.62 23.66 -12.40
N SER A 51 -4.42 24.41 -13.14
CA SER A 51 -4.32 24.58 -14.60
C SER A 51 -2.94 25.03 -15.09
N SER A 52 -2.24 25.84 -14.30
CA SER A 52 -0.91 26.37 -14.63
C SER A 52 0.25 25.40 -14.36
N THR A 53 0.00 24.24 -13.75
CA THR A 53 1.03 23.25 -13.40
C THR A 53 1.04 22.04 -14.32
N SER A 54 2.19 21.36 -14.39
CA SER A 54 2.33 20.10 -15.13
C SER A 54 1.44 19.01 -14.54
N LYS A 55 0.78 18.22 -15.40
CA LYS A 55 0.03 17.02 -15.00
C LYS A 55 0.93 15.84 -14.65
N LYS A 56 2.25 15.93 -14.90
CA LYS A 56 3.19 14.86 -14.58
C LYS A 56 3.27 14.63 -13.08
N CYS A 57 3.46 13.37 -12.69
CA CYS A 57 3.66 13.00 -11.31
C CYS A 57 4.88 13.72 -10.73
N ILE A 58 4.68 14.44 -9.63
CA ILE A 58 5.76 15.16 -8.94
C ILE A 58 6.81 14.25 -8.30
N LYS A 59 6.49 12.96 -8.09
CA LYS A 59 7.38 11.97 -7.48
C LYS A 59 8.23 11.22 -8.50
N CYS A 60 7.61 10.67 -9.55
CA CYS A 60 8.30 9.82 -10.52
C CYS A 60 8.39 10.39 -11.94
N GLY A 61 7.76 11.55 -12.20
CA GLY A 61 7.76 12.19 -13.52
C GLY A 61 6.83 11.57 -14.55
N SER A 62 6.09 10.50 -14.20
CA SER A 62 5.17 9.83 -15.12
C SER A 62 4.02 10.73 -15.57
N GLU A 63 3.60 10.57 -16.83
CA GLU A 63 2.40 11.18 -17.40
C GLU A 63 1.12 10.37 -17.12
N ASN A 64 1.25 9.12 -16.67
CA ASN A 64 0.13 8.22 -16.39
C ASN A 64 -0.53 8.58 -15.05
N THR A 65 -1.44 9.56 -15.10
CA THR A 65 -2.06 10.20 -13.93
C THR A 65 -3.55 10.43 -14.18
N THR A 66 -4.36 10.47 -13.13
CA THR A 66 -5.81 10.71 -13.22
C THR A 66 -6.29 11.66 -12.13
N ASP A 67 -7.31 12.46 -12.44
CA ASP A 67 -8.05 13.37 -11.53
C ASP A 67 -9.46 12.86 -11.19
N GLU A 68 -9.77 11.59 -11.48
CA GLU A 68 -11.09 11.00 -11.19
C GLU A 68 -11.46 10.97 -9.69
N ILE A 69 -10.49 11.10 -8.80
CA ILE A 69 -10.69 11.00 -7.36
C ILE A 69 -11.38 12.23 -6.75
N ASP A 70 -11.41 13.36 -7.47
CA ASP A 70 -12.07 14.60 -7.02
C ASP A 70 -13.57 14.43 -6.73
N ASP A 71 -14.20 13.52 -7.46
CA ASP A 71 -15.64 13.26 -7.35
C ASP A 71 -15.97 12.20 -6.29
N TYR A 72 -14.96 11.55 -5.71
CA TYR A 72 -15.15 10.50 -4.73
C TYR A 72 -15.26 11.04 -3.32
N ASN A 73 -16.18 10.49 -2.54
CA ASN A 73 -16.30 10.78 -1.11
C ASN A 73 -15.26 9.97 -0.30
N CYS A 74 -13.97 10.20 -0.55
CA CYS A 74 -12.87 9.54 0.14
C CYS A 74 -12.07 10.53 0.99
N LYS A 75 -11.72 10.13 2.22
CA LYS A 75 -10.86 10.93 3.10
C LYS A 75 -9.40 10.66 2.75
N MET A 76 -8.52 11.62 3.05
CA MET A 76 -7.07 11.44 2.90
C MET A 76 -6.57 10.17 3.61
N ASP A 77 -7.14 9.85 4.78
CA ASP A 77 -6.79 8.64 5.55
C ASP A 77 -7.05 7.34 4.77
N ASP A 78 -8.05 7.31 3.89
CA ASP A 78 -8.37 6.15 3.06
C ASP A 78 -7.29 5.91 2.01
N TYR A 79 -6.86 6.99 1.35
CA TYR A 79 -5.77 6.94 0.39
C TYR A 79 -4.47 6.49 1.08
N GLN A 80 -4.15 7.05 2.26
CA GLN A 80 -2.95 6.68 3.02
C GLN A 80 -2.96 5.20 3.39
N LEU A 81 -4.11 4.66 3.82
CA LEU A 81 -4.27 3.25 4.10
C LEU A 81 -3.97 2.38 2.87
N LEU A 82 -4.53 2.73 1.70
CA LEU A 82 -4.32 1.98 0.47
C LEU A 82 -2.87 2.07 -0.03
N TYR A 83 -2.27 3.26 0.06
CA TYR A 83 -0.87 3.49 -0.31
C TYR A 83 0.10 2.66 0.54
N ASN A 84 -0.20 2.48 1.82
CA ASN A 84 0.56 1.61 2.71
C ASN A 84 0.41 0.11 2.39
N ILE A 85 -0.67 -0.28 1.70
CA ILE A 85 -0.90 -1.65 1.25
C ILE A 85 -0.17 -1.92 -0.07
N SER A 86 -0.24 -0.99 -1.03
CA SER A 86 0.36 -1.11 -2.35
C SER A 86 0.70 0.26 -2.93
N HIS A 87 1.83 0.33 -3.63
CA HIS A 87 2.26 1.52 -4.38
C HIS A 87 1.84 1.48 -5.86
N ASP A 88 1.04 0.48 -6.27
CA ASP A 88 0.42 0.42 -7.59
C ASP A 88 -0.77 1.40 -7.63
N GLY A 89 -0.66 2.44 -8.45
CA GLY A 89 -1.67 3.48 -8.51
C GLY A 89 -2.98 3.04 -9.17
N ASN A 90 -2.96 2.06 -10.08
CA ASN A 90 -4.18 1.48 -10.62
C ASN A 90 -4.92 0.69 -9.54
N PHE A 91 -4.20 -0.10 -8.73
CA PHE A 91 -4.80 -0.77 -7.57
C PHE A 91 -5.47 0.24 -6.62
N ILE A 92 -4.76 1.31 -6.24
CA ILE A 92 -5.31 2.34 -5.37
C ILE A 92 -6.56 2.97 -5.98
N LEU A 93 -6.52 3.33 -7.27
CA LEU A 93 -7.68 3.91 -7.97
C LEU A 93 -8.89 2.98 -7.95
N GLN A 94 -8.71 1.68 -8.24
CA GLN A 94 -9.83 0.73 -8.21
C GLN A 94 -10.42 0.57 -6.81
N MET A 95 -9.59 0.58 -5.77
CA MET A 95 -10.05 0.49 -4.40
C MET A 95 -10.80 1.76 -3.96
N LEU A 96 -10.36 2.94 -4.38
CA LEU A 96 -11.07 4.21 -4.14
C LEU A 96 -12.40 4.25 -4.90
N ARG A 97 -12.42 3.84 -6.18
CA ARG A 97 -13.64 3.66 -6.97
C ARG A 97 -14.62 2.72 -6.29
N LEU A 98 -14.14 1.57 -5.83
CA LEU A 98 -14.95 0.59 -5.12
C LEU A 98 -15.51 1.17 -3.82
N LYS A 99 -14.69 1.89 -3.05
CA LYS A 99 -15.16 2.54 -1.82
C LYS A 99 -16.30 3.51 -2.08
N ASN A 100 -16.19 4.30 -3.16
CA ASN A 100 -17.21 5.28 -3.53
C ASN A 100 -18.52 4.61 -3.99
N ASN A 101 -18.41 3.52 -4.76
CA ASN A 101 -19.57 2.88 -5.40
C ASN A 101 -20.22 1.78 -4.55
N ASP A 102 -19.42 0.94 -3.89
CA ASP A 102 -19.84 -0.16 -3.01
C ASP A 102 -18.96 -0.23 -1.74
N PRO A 103 -19.28 0.58 -0.71
CA PRO A 103 -18.50 0.61 0.52
C PRO A 103 -18.54 -0.71 1.31
N ILE A 104 -19.56 -1.55 1.12
CA ILE A 104 -19.67 -2.86 1.79
C ILE A 104 -18.66 -3.82 1.16
N GLU A 105 -18.61 -3.91 -0.17
CA GLU A 105 -17.63 -4.73 -0.88
C GLU A 105 -16.20 -4.23 -0.58
N TYR A 106 -15.98 -2.92 -0.55
CA TYR A 106 -14.70 -2.34 -0.15
C TYR A 106 -14.26 -2.85 1.23
N GLN A 107 -15.15 -2.82 2.22
CA GLN A 107 -14.84 -3.32 3.58
C GLN A 107 -14.49 -4.80 3.58
N LEU A 108 -15.23 -5.63 2.83
CA LEU A 108 -14.95 -7.07 2.71
C LEU A 108 -13.57 -7.34 2.09
N LYS A 109 -13.22 -6.64 0.99
CA LYS A 109 -11.87 -6.76 0.39
C LYS A 109 -10.79 -6.29 1.36
N MET A 110 -11.00 -5.18 2.07
CA MET A 110 -10.05 -4.68 3.07
C MET A 110 -9.81 -5.67 4.22
N GLN A 111 -10.82 -6.42 4.65
CA GLN A 111 -10.64 -7.48 5.65
C GLN A 111 -9.73 -8.60 5.13
N GLN A 112 -9.84 -8.97 3.85
CA GLN A 112 -8.97 -9.98 3.23
C GLN A 112 -7.50 -9.52 3.23
N PHE A 113 -7.23 -8.25 2.90
CA PHE A 113 -5.86 -7.72 2.94
C PHE A 113 -5.28 -7.66 4.36
N LYS A 114 -6.11 -7.36 5.37
CA LYS A 114 -5.68 -7.42 6.77
C LYS A 114 -5.30 -8.84 7.20
N MET A 115 -6.04 -9.85 6.75
CA MET A 115 -5.74 -11.26 7.03
C MET A 115 -4.44 -11.73 6.36
N THR A 116 -4.10 -11.24 5.17
CA THR A 116 -2.86 -11.65 4.49
C THR A 116 -1.60 -11.02 5.10
N GLN A 117 -1.68 -9.79 5.61
CA GLN A 117 -0.53 -9.14 6.27
C GLN A 117 -0.13 -9.78 7.61
N THR A 118 -1.10 -10.29 8.38
CA THR A 118 -0.83 -10.93 9.69
C THR A 118 -0.23 -12.35 9.58
N ASN A 119 -0.26 -12.97 8.40
CA ASN A 119 0.32 -14.30 8.19
C ASN A 119 1.85 -14.33 8.07
N THR A 120 2.52 -13.18 8.10
CA THR A 120 3.99 -13.10 8.18
C THR A 120 4.55 -13.50 9.55
N SER A 121 3.70 -13.56 10.59
CA SER A 121 4.07 -14.04 11.94
C SER A 121 4.17 -15.57 12.06
N ASN A 122 3.72 -16.33 11.06
CA ASN A 122 3.80 -17.79 11.06
C ASN A 122 4.95 -18.31 10.19
N GLN A 123 5.95 -17.47 9.89
CA GLN A 123 7.18 -17.99 9.33
C GLN A 123 7.89 -18.83 10.39
N PRO A 124 8.18 -20.12 10.13
CA PRO A 124 8.94 -20.91 11.06
C PRO A 124 10.28 -20.20 11.31
N HIS A 125 10.62 -20.00 12.58
CA HIS A 125 11.91 -19.51 13.01
C HIS A 125 12.68 -20.62 13.72
N CYS A 126 13.99 -20.55 13.70
CA CYS A 126 14.81 -21.46 14.48
C CYS A 126 14.62 -21.21 16.00
N PRO A 127 14.16 -22.18 16.80
CA PRO A 127 13.98 -21.99 18.25
C PRO A 127 15.32 -21.80 19.00
N TYR A 128 16.45 -22.06 18.37
CA TYR A 128 17.77 -21.96 18.98
C TYR A 128 18.50 -20.64 18.68
N CYS A 129 18.17 -19.95 17.59
CA CYS A 129 18.85 -18.71 17.20
C CYS A 129 17.92 -17.64 16.59
N ASN A 130 16.62 -17.88 16.61
CA ASN A 130 15.56 -17.02 16.07
C ASN A 130 15.68 -16.66 14.58
N SER A 131 16.55 -17.34 13.84
CA SER A 131 16.75 -17.12 12.40
C SER A 131 15.56 -17.64 11.59
N THR A 132 15.08 -16.83 10.66
CA THR A 132 14.09 -17.20 9.62
C THR A 132 14.74 -17.85 8.38
N ASN A 133 16.07 -17.85 8.29
CA ASN A 133 16.82 -18.54 7.24
C ASN A 133 16.81 -20.06 7.47
N LEU A 134 15.75 -20.72 6.97
CA LEU A 134 15.51 -22.14 7.10
C LEU A 134 15.40 -22.81 5.73
N THR A 135 15.82 -24.07 5.65
CA THR A 135 15.59 -24.94 4.49
C THR A 135 14.73 -26.11 4.91
N LYS A 136 13.63 -26.36 4.18
CA LYS A 136 12.78 -27.53 4.40
C LYS A 136 13.58 -28.79 4.09
N VAL A 137 13.56 -29.75 5.01
CA VAL A 137 14.21 -31.05 4.82
C VAL A 137 13.30 -31.88 3.91
N SER A 138 13.41 -31.69 2.60
CA SER A 138 12.72 -32.52 1.60
C SER A 138 13.34 -33.92 1.57
N GLY A 139 12.48 -34.93 1.54
CA GLY A 139 12.82 -36.34 1.75
C GLY A 139 13.60 -37.05 0.64
N THR A 140 14.48 -36.37 -0.10
CA THR A 140 15.32 -36.99 -1.15
C THR A 140 16.64 -37.58 -0.66
N SER A 141 16.91 -37.58 0.65
CA SER A 141 17.99 -38.37 1.25
C SER A 141 17.49 -39.50 2.15
N ARG A 142 16.24 -39.96 1.99
CA ARG A 142 15.67 -41.07 2.78
C ARG A 142 16.04 -42.48 2.29
N PHE A 143 16.81 -42.64 1.21
CA PHE A 143 17.10 -43.98 0.66
C PHE A 143 18.57 -44.28 0.31
N ALA A 144 19.51 -43.38 0.58
CA ALA A 144 20.93 -43.71 0.48
C ALA A 144 21.45 -44.00 1.89
N SER A 145 21.64 -45.29 2.20
CA SER A 145 22.45 -45.81 3.31
C SER A 145 21.76 -46.35 4.58
N THR A 146 20.57 -46.95 4.50
CA THR A 146 20.05 -47.83 5.57
C THR A 146 20.11 -49.33 5.20
N LEU A 147 21.24 -49.77 4.65
CA LEU A 147 21.65 -51.18 4.69
C LEU A 147 22.87 -51.41 5.59
N MET A 148 23.35 -50.42 6.34
CA MET A 148 24.54 -50.60 7.17
C MET A 148 24.43 -49.79 8.48
N PHE A 149 24.24 -50.51 9.60
CA PHE A 149 24.44 -50.11 11.00
C PHE A 149 23.37 -49.27 11.74
N GLY A 150 22.70 -49.93 12.70
CA GLY A 150 22.72 -49.57 14.13
C GLY A 150 22.30 -48.15 14.58
N ILE A 151 21.20 -48.09 15.33
CA ILE A 151 20.87 -47.19 16.46
C ILE A 151 21.67 -45.87 16.54
N GLY A 152 21.05 -44.73 16.20
CA GLY A 152 21.68 -43.40 16.34
C GLY A 152 20.85 -42.21 15.84
N SER A 153 19.65 -42.02 16.37
CA SER A 153 18.71 -40.93 16.04
C SER A 153 19.25 -39.53 16.33
N LYS A 154 19.47 -38.71 15.30
CA LYS A 154 19.47 -37.22 15.42
C LYS A 154 18.72 -36.47 14.31
N LYS A 155 18.27 -37.15 13.24
CA LYS A 155 17.64 -36.51 12.07
C LYS A 155 16.25 -37.04 11.69
N VAL A 156 15.72 -38.00 12.45
CA VAL A 156 14.42 -38.62 12.17
C VAL A 156 13.30 -37.70 12.68
N GLY A 157 12.43 -37.24 11.79
CA GLY A 157 11.23 -36.46 12.11
C GLY A 157 11.36 -34.93 12.09
N LYS A 158 12.56 -34.38 11.85
CA LYS A 158 12.77 -32.92 11.75
C LYS A 158 12.38 -32.40 10.36
N GLN A 159 11.59 -31.33 10.33
CA GLN A 159 11.04 -30.76 9.08
C GLN A 159 11.91 -29.63 8.53
N TRP A 160 12.67 -28.94 9.40
CA TRP A 160 13.43 -27.74 9.04
C TRP A 160 14.88 -27.84 9.47
N LYS A 161 15.78 -27.33 8.62
CA LYS A 161 17.19 -27.09 8.93
C LYS A 161 17.41 -25.58 8.99
N CYS A 162 17.94 -25.08 10.09
CA CYS A 162 18.39 -23.69 10.17
C CYS A 162 19.71 -23.53 9.43
N ASN A 163 19.82 -22.56 8.52
CA ASN A 163 21.08 -22.29 7.83
C ASN A 163 22.04 -21.43 8.65
N ASN A 164 21.56 -20.74 9.69
CA ASN A 164 22.37 -19.92 10.56
C ASN A 164 23.13 -20.77 11.59
N CYS A 165 22.42 -21.39 12.54
CA CYS A 165 23.05 -22.22 13.58
C CYS A 165 23.18 -23.72 13.21
N LYS A 166 22.81 -24.10 11.98
CA LYS A 166 22.87 -25.48 11.45
C LYS A 166 22.05 -26.52 12.23
N SER A 167 21.15 -26.09 13.13
CA SER A 167 20.26 -26.97 13.91
C SER A 167 19.14 -27.56 13.06
N TYR A 168 18.67 -28.77 13.41
CA TYR A 168 17.49 -29.40 12.81
C TYR A 168 16.33 -29.40 13.82
N PHE A 169 15.12 -29.01 13.41
CA PHE A 169 13.93 -29.00 14.27
C PHE A 169 12.64 -29.38 13.55
#